data_AF-A0A2A6BQR2-F1
#
_entry.id   AF-A0A2A6BQR2-F1
#
_cell.length_a   1.000
_cell.length_b   1.000
_cell.length_c   1.000
_cell.angle_alpha   90.00
_cell.angle_beta   90.00
_cell.angle_gamma   90.00
#
_symmetry.space_group_name_H-M   'P 1'
#
loop_
_entity.id
_entity.type
_entity.pdbx_description
1 polymer ?
#
loop_
_entity_poly.entity_id
_entity_poly.type
_entity_poly.pdbx_seq_one_letter_code
_entity_poly.pdbx_strand_id
1 'polypeptide(L)'
;MRLLLFVFFLAFFGAVTPCCNNNIASHAMRTNFNPLLEKCPTHALFSCKTTVILNGKPIMKDGNQIISLFCNKRNWSWTHMGIPVKRIECR
;
A
#
# COMPACT_ATOMS: atom_id res chain seq x y z
N MET A 1 52.88 17.30 15.33
CA MET A 1 51.67 17.05 16.14
C MET A 1 50.48 17.73 15.46
N ARG A 2 49.71 17.00 14.66
CA ARG A 2 48.27 17.19 14.36
C ARG A 2 47.94 16.30 13.16
N LEU A 3 47.78 15.02 13.49
CA LEU A 3 47.23 14.02 12.59
C LEU A 3 45.77 14.38 12.29
N LEU A 4 45.45 14.38 11.01
CA LEU A 4 44.14 14.43 10.38
C LEU A 4 43.01 13.82 11.25
N LEU A 5 42.17 14.68 11.83
CA LEU A 5 40.92 14.25 12.44
C LEU A 5 39.84 14.22 11.36
N PHE A 6 39.70 13.02 10.80
CA PHE A 6 38.51 12.49 10.14
C PHE A 6 37.22 13.03 10.79
N VAL A 7 36.52 13.92 10.10
CA VAL A 7 35.07 14.08 10.31
C VAL A 7 34.40 13.53 9.06
N PHE A 8 34.29 12.20 9.07
CA PHE A 8 33.48 11.43 8.17
C PHE A 8 32.03 11.86 8.43
N PHE A 9 31.55 12.86 7.69
CA PHE A 9 30.13 13.17 7.61
C PHE A 9 29.43 11.95 7.01
N LEU A 10 29.03 11.01 7.88
CA LEU A 10 28.09 9.95 7.57
C LEU A 10 26.80 10.64 7.13
N ALA A 11 26.68 10.83 5.82
CA ALA A 11 25.44 11.19 5.19
C ALA A 11 24.43 10.08 5.53
N PHE A 12 23.57 10.35 6.50
CA PHE A 12 22.32 9.63 6.71
C PHE A 12 21.42 9.91 5.51
N PHE A 13 21.74 9.30 4.35
CA PHE A 13 20.72 9.02 3.36
C PHE A 13 19.86 7.93 3.95
N GLY A 14 18.88 8.33 4.78
CA GLY A 14 17.72 7.50 5.01
C GLY A 14 17.06 7.32 3.65
N ALA A 15 17.42 6.24 2.95
CA ALA A 15 16.75 5.82 1.74
C ALA A 15 15.28 5.62 2.13
N VAL A 16 14.44 6.60 1.79
CA VAL A 16 12.99 6.44 1.86
C VAL A 16 12.72 5.30 0.91
N THR A 17 12.51 4.12 1.47
CA THR A 17 12.09 2.97 0.69
C THR A 17 10.83 3.41 -0.06
N PRO A 18 10.76 3.27 -1.39
CA PRO A 18 9.54 3.63 -2.09
C PRO A 18 8.47 2.65 -1.61
N CYS A 19 7.28 3.13 -1.28
CA CYS A 19 6.23 2.30 -0.70
C CYS A 19 4.95 2.49 -1.48
N CYS A 20 4.16 1.42 -1.61
CA CYS A 20 2.89 1.53 -2.31
C CYS A 20 1.99 2.55 -1.62
N ASN A 21 1.33 3.40 -2.40
CA ASN A 21 0.55 4.50 -1.87
C ASN A 21 -0.61 3.98 -0.98
N ASN A 22 -0.66 4.42 0.28
CA ASN A 22 -1.67 4.01 1.25
C ASN A 22 -3.06 4.68 1.05
N ASN A 23 -3.19 5.57 0.06
CA ASN A 23 -4.39 6.37 -0.20
C ASN A 23 -5.21 5.90 -1.42
N ILE A 24 -5.25 4.59 -1.68
CA ILE A 24 -6.08 4.04 -2.76
C ILE A 24 -7.55 3.81 -2.37
N ALA A 25 -7.88 3.80 -1.07
CA ALA A 25 -9.24 3.61 -0.59
C ALA A 25 -9.97 4.95 -0.42
N SER A 26 -11.14 5.13 -1.05
CA SER A 26 -11.89 6.40 -1.00
C SER A 26 -12.91 6.47 0.14
N HIS A 27 -13.56 5.35 0.52
CA HIS A 27 -14.69 5.39 1.48
C HIS A 27 -14.84 4.15 2.39
N ALA A 28 -14.08 3.08 2.20
CA ALA A 28 -14.19 1.92 3.08
C ALA A 28 -13.33 2.12 4.33
N MET A 29 -13.97 1.92 5.49
CA MET A 29 -13.34 1.72 6.79
C MET A 29 -11.98 1.03 6.63
N ARG A 30 -10.90 1.75 6.92
CA ARG A 30 -9.51 1.27 7.02
C ARG A 30 -9.32 0.18 8.10
N THR A 31 -10.39 -0.45 8.58
CA THR A 31 -10.40 -1.17 9.86
C THR A 31 -9.82 -2.58 9.81
N ASN A 32 -9.43 -3.11 8.64
CA ASN A 32 -9.01 -4.52 8.55
C ASN A 32 -7.61 -4.73 7.96
N PHE A 33 -6.71 -3.75 8.06
CA PHE A 33 -5.29 -4.10 8.01
C PHE A 33 -4.95 -4.82 9.31
N ASN A 34 -4.98 -6.15 9.26
CA ASN A 34 -4.47 -7.01 10.30
C ASN A 34 -3.28 -7.81 9.74
N PRO A 35 -2.03 -7.50 10.14
CA PRO A 35 -1.65 -6.44 11.08
C PRO A 35 -1.83 -5.03 10.50
N LEU A 36 -1.82 -4.02 11.39
CA LEU A 36 -1.74 -2.60 11.01
C LEU A 36 -0.63 -2.45 9.99
N LEU A 37 -0.90 -1.69 8.91
CA LEU A 37 0.09 -1.45 7.86
C LEU A 37 1.41 -1.01 8.50
N GLU A 38 2.44 -1.86 8.41
CA GLU A 38 3.82 -1.43 8.67
C GLU A 38 4.13 -0.22 7.76
N LYS A 39 5.24 0.49 8.02
CA LYS A 39 5.60 1.68 7.23
C LYS A 39 5.51 1.44 5.71
N CYS A 40 5.75 0.21 5.24
CA CYS A 40 5.76 -0.19 3.82
C CYS A 40 5.16 -1.58 3.57
N PRO A 41 3.83 -1.70 3.54
CA PRO A 41 3.15 -2.98 3.43
C PRO A 41 3.26 -3.53 2.01
N THR A 42 3.63 -4.80 1.89
CA THR A 42 3.64 -5.50 0.59
C THR A 42 2.31 -6.16 0.27
N HIS A 43 1.43 -6.26 1.26
CA HIS A 43 0.16 -6.95 1.20
C HIS A 43 -0.88 -6.23 2.05
N ALA A 44 -2.12 -6.23 1.60
CA ALA A 44 -3.21 -5.46 2.18
C ALA A 44 -4.53 -6.23 1.98
N LEU A 45 -5.35 -6.30 3.03
CA LEU A 45 -6.70 -6.85 2.94
C LEU A 45 -7.73 -5.73 2.99
N PHE A 46 -8.64 -5.73 2.01
CA PHE A 46 -9.73 -4.77 1.89
C PHE A 46 -11.05 -5.51 2.07
N SER A 47 -11.80 -5.17 3.13
CA SER A 47 -13.11 -5.78 3.38
C SER A 47 -14.24 -4.83 3.00
N CYS A 48 -15.24 -5.37 2.32
CA CYS A 48 -16.44 -4.66 1.89
C CYS A 48 -17.68 -5.49 2.18
N LYS A 49 -18.78 -4.90 2.63
CA LYS A 49 -20.04 -5.64 2.88
C LYS A 49 -21.00 -5.65 1.70
N THR A 50 -20.63 -4.97 0.62
CA THR A 50 -21.48 -4.66 -0.53
C THR A 50 -20.69 -4.87 -1.83
N THR A 51 -20.89 -4.02 -2.84
CA THR A 51 -20.16 -4.10 -4.10
C THR A 51 -18.76 -3.51 -3.95
N VAL A 52 -17.75 -4.26 -4.41
CA VAL A 52 -16.39 -3.72 -4.54
C VAL A 52 -16.18 -3.17 -5.94
N ILE A 53 -15.77 -1.92 -5.99
CA ILE A 53 -15.41 -1.23 -7.22
C ILE A 53 -13.89 -0.98 -7.23
N LEU A 54 -13.22 -1.53 -8.25
CA LEU A 54 -11.81 -1.26 -8.55
C LEU A 54 -11.72 -0.35 -9.76
N ASN A 55 -11.04 0.79 -9.61
CA ASN A 55 -10.84 1.77 -10.68
C ASN A 55 -12.15 2.16 -11.40
N GLY A 56 -13.27 2.27 -10.66
CA GLY A 56 -14.59 2.58 -11.21
C GLY A 56 -15.34 1.39 -11.82
N LYS A 57 -14.78 0.17 -11.81
CA LYS A 57 -15.45 -1.04 -12.29
C LYS A 57 -15.86 -1.95 -11.13
N PRO A 58 -17.13 -2.38 -11.04
CA PRO A 58 -17.53 -3.39 -10.06
C PRO A 58 -16.86 -4.71 -10.43
N ILE A 59 -16.10 -5.27 -9.50
CA ILE A 59 -15.44 -6.58 -9.67
C ILE A 59 -16.16 -7.68 -8.90
N MET A 60 -16.92 -7.33 -7.87
CA MET A 60 -17.69 -8.24 -7.06
C MET A 60 -18.97 -7.53 -6.61
N LYS A 61 -20.11 -8.23 -6.67
CA LYS A 61 -21.43 -7.73 -6.28
C LYS A 61 -21.95 -8.59 -5.12
N ASP A 62 -22.49 -7.90 -4.12
CA ASP A 62 -23.20 -8.45 -2.95
C ASP A 62 -22.38 -9.31 -1.97
N GLY A 63 -22.70 -9.19 -0.68
CA GLY A 63 -22.11 -9.96 0.42
C GLY A 63 -20.81 -9.39 1.02
N ASN A 64 -20.35 -10.01 2.10
CA ASN A 64 -19.06 -9.66 2.72
C ASN A 64 -17.91 -10.17 1.83
N GLN A 65 -17.22 -9.24 1.18
CA GLN A 65 -16.07 -9.48 0.32
C GLN A 65 -14.77 -9.11 1.03
N ILE A 66 -13.73 -9.92 0.81
CA ILE A 66 -12.36 -9.65 1.25
C ILE A 66 -11.46 -9.69 0.02
N ILE A 67 -10.85 -8.56 -0.30
CA ILE A 67 -9.95 -8.41 -1.43
C ILE A 67 -8.52 -8.32 -0.94
N SER A 68 -7.67 -9.15 -1.54
CA SER A 68 -6.24 -9.12 -1.35
C SER A 68 -5.60 -8.18 -2.37
N LEU A 69 -4.85 -7.21 -1.87
CA LEU A 69 -4.03 -6.28 -2.63
C LEU A 69 -2.55 -6.57 -2.39
N PHE A 70 -1.76 -6.55 -3.46
CA PHE A 70 -0.32 -6.79 -3.42
C PHE A 70 0.42 -5.57 -3.94
N CYS A 71 1.44 -5.14 -3.22
CA CYS A 71 2.33 -4.08 -3.68
C CYS A 71 3.32 -4.65 -4.69
N ASN A 72 3.23 -4.21 -5.94
CA ASN A 72 4.22 -4.55 -6.95
C ASN A 72 5.48 -3.72 -6.72
N LYS A 73 6.55 -4.37 -6.25
CA LYS A 73 7.84 -3.71 -5.92
C LYS A 73 8.56 -3.13 -7.15
N ARG A 74 8.21 -3.51 -8.38
CA ARG A 74 8.83 -2.94 -9.59
C ARG A 74 8.40 -1.50 -9.84
N ASN A 75 7.14 -1.18 -9.56
CA ASN A 75 6.55 0.12 -9.88
C ASN A 75 5.84 0.77 -8.68
N TRP A 76 5.92 0.15 -7.50
CA TRP A 76 5.32 0.60 -6.25
C TRP A 76 3.82 0.90 -6.37
N SER A 77 3.13 0.09 -7.19
CA SER A 77 1.68 0.17 -7.37
C SER A 77 0.96 -1.00 -6.70
N TRP A 78 -0.21 -0.73 -6.14
CA TRP A 78 -1.09 -1.80 -5.67
C TRP A 78 -1.63 -2.59 -6.85
N THR A 79 -1.76 -3.89 -6.68
CA THR A 79 -2.30 -4.80 -7.68
C THR A 79 -3.27 -5.79 -7.05
N HIS A 80 -4.29 -6.18 -7.80
CA HIS A 80 -5.21 -7.25 -7.48
C HIS A 80 -5.21 -8.23 -8.65
N MET A 81 -4.79 -9.48 -8.42
CA MET A 81 -4.65 -10.49 -9.49
C MET A 81 -3.83 -10.00 -10.70
N GLY A 82 -2.78 -9.21 -10.46
CA GLY A 82 -1.94 -8.62 -11.53
C GLY A 82 -2.49 -7.34 -12.16
N ILE A 83 -3.72 -6.94 -11.85
CA ILE A 83 -4.33 -5.70 -12.35
C ILE A 83 -3.95 -4.54 -11.42
N PRO A 84 -3.42 -3.41 -11.94
CA PRO A 84 -3.08 -2.26 -11.13
C PRO A 84 -4.32 -1.60 -10.51
N VAL A 85 -4.27 -1.31 -9.21
CA VAL A 85 -5.32 -0.68 -8.41
C VAL A 85 -4.91 0.74 -8.06
N LYS A 86 -5.59 1.72 -8.66
CA LYS A 86 -5.45 3.16 -8.37
C LYS A 86 -6.48 3.64 -7.36
N ARG A 87 -7.68 3.05 -7.40
CA ARG A 87 -8.78 3.35 -6.49
C ARG A 87 -9.55 2.06 -6.15
N ILE A 88 -9.89 1.89 -4.89
CA ILE A 88 -10.78 0.84 -4.39
C ILE A 88 -11.86 1.47 -3.53
N GLU A 89 -13.12 1.08 -3.76
CA GLU A 89 -14.26 1.63 -3.04
C GLU A 89 -15.35 0.59 -2.82
N CYS A 90 -16.13 0.81 -1.76
CA CYS A 90 -17.34 0.07 -1.43
C CYS A 90 -18.55 0.91 -1.82
N ARG A 91 -19.51 0.30 -2.53
CA ARG A 91 -20.82 0.88 -2.80
C ARG A 91 -21.94 -0.10 -2.54
#